data_AF-A0A6I3U5P8-F1
#
_entry.id   AF-A0A6I3U5P8-F1
#
_cell.length_a   1.000
_cell.length_b   1.000
_cell.length_c   1.000
_cell.angle_alpha   90.00
_cell.angle_beta   90.00
_cell.angle_gamma   90.00
#
_symmetry.space_group_name_H-M   'P 1'
#
loop_
_entity.id
_entity.type
_entity.pdbx_description
1 polymer ?
#
loop_
_entity_poly.entity_id
_entity_poly.type
_entity_poly.pdbx_seq_one_letter_code
_entity_poly.pdbx_strand_id
1 'polypeptide(L)' 'PPYTPEMNPIEQVWKEIRKRGFKNKAFRTLEDVMNQLQDIIQELEKEVIKSIVNRRWIRMLFENR' A
#
# COMPACT_ATOMS: atom_id res chain seq x y z
N PRO A 1 12.60 2.09 -12.69
CA PRO A 1 13.48 3.24 -13.02
C PRO A 1 13.67 4.16 -11.81
N PRO A 2 14.80 4.89 -11.71
CA PRO A 2 14.99 5.91 -10.69
C PRO A 2 13.87 6.96 -10.73
N TYR A 3 13.40 7.42 -9.57
CA TYR A 3 12.36 8.45 -9.43
C TYR A 3 11.00 8.13 -10.04
N THR A 4 10.67 6.84 -10.22
CA THR A 4 9.39 6.40 -10.79
C THR A 4 8.58 5.61 -9.75
N PRO A 5 8.08 6.26 -8.67
CA PRO A 5 7.37 5.58 -7.58
C PRO A 5 6.13 4.81 -8.05
N GLU A 6 5.48 5.24 -9.13
CA GLU A 6 4.35 4.57 -9.76
C GLU A 6 4.67 3.16 -10.28
N MET A 7 5.94 2.90 -10.61
CA MET A 7 6.43 1.60 -11.05
C MET A 7 6.79 0.68 -9.89
N ASN A 8 6.89 1.20 -8.66
CA ASN A 8 7.20 0.43 -7.47
C ASN A 8 5.89 0.02 -6.74
N PRO A 9 5.50 -1.27 -6.75
CA PRO A 9 4.23 -1.71 -6.17
C PRO A 9 4.07 -1.36 -4.68
N ILE A 10 5.17 -1.30 -3.93
CA ILE A 10 5.12 -0.99 -2.48
C ILE A 10 4.62 0.43 -2.21
N GLU A 11 4.88 1.39 -3.11
CA GLU A 11 4.39 2.77 -2.98
C GLU A 11 2.86 2.83 -3.06
N GLN A 12 2.26 1.91 -3.80
CA GLN A 12 0.81 1.80 -3.93
C GLN A 12 0.20 1.25 -2.64
N VAL A 13 0.85 0.26 -2.02
CA VAL A 13 0.48 -0.24 -0.70
C VAL A 13 0.60 0.86 0.35
N TRP A 14 1.71 1.61 0.34
CA TRP A 14 1.90 2.75 1.26
C TRP A 14 0.84 3.84 1.08
N LYS A 15 0.40 4.11 -0.16
CA LYS A 15 -0.69 5.05 -0.43
C LYS A 15 -2.00 4.61 0.23
N GLU A 16 -2.32 3.32 0.18
CA GLU A 16 -3.52 2.76 0.82
C GLU A 16 -3.40 2.74 2.35
N ILE A 17 -2.24 2.36 2.90
CA ILE A 17 -1.99 2.44 4.35
C ILE A 17 -2.24 3.86 4.86
N ARG A 18 -1.64 4.86 4.18
CA ARG A 18 -1.82 6.28 4.54
C ARG A 18 -3.29 6.73 4.50
N LYS A 19 -4.05 6.25 3.51
CA LYS A 19 -5.46 6.59 3.32
C LYS A 19 -6.35 6.00 4.42
N ARG A 20 -6.09 4.77 4.86
CA ARG A 20 -6.98 4.01 5.75
C ARG A 20 -6.87 4.43 7.21
N GLY A 21 -5.67 4.56 7.75
CA GLY A 21 -5.51 4.77 9.20
C GLY A 21 -4.65 5.96 9.62
N PHE A 22 -4.05 6.71 8.69
CA PHE A 22 -3.17 7.84 9.02
C PHE A 22 -3.71 9.21 8.59
N LYS A 23 -4.76 9.26 7.75
CA LYS A 23 -5.31 10.53 7.29
C LYS A 23 -5.91 11.32 8.45
N ASN A 24 -5.39 12.53 8.68
CA ASN A 24 -5.85 13.47 9.71
C ASN A 24 -5.83 12.91 11.15
N LYS A 25 -4.99 11.91 11.43
CA LYS A 25 -4.77 11.43 12.80
C LYS A 25 -3.47 11.98 13.35
N ALA A 26 -3.53 12.52 14.56
CA ALA A 26 -2.37 12.83 15.38
C ALA A 26 -2.18 11.70 16.41
N PHE A 27 -0.96 11.18 16.50
CA PHE A 27 -0.60 10.13 17.46
C PHE A 27 0.18 10.76 18.61
N ARG A 28 -0.03 10.28 19.83
CA ARG A 28 0.62 10.84 21.03
C ARG A 28 1.99 10.23 21.24
N THR A 29 2.17 8.97 20.86
CA THR A 29 3.41 8.23 21.02
C THR A 29 3.79 7.49 19.73
N LEU A 30 5.04 7.06 19.63
CA LEU A 30 5.49 6.17 18.56
C LEU A 30 4.80 4.80 18.64
N GLU A 31 4.53 4.32 19.84
CA GLU A 31 3.81 3.06 20.08
C GLU A 31 2.42 3.09 19.41
N ASP A 32 1.69 4.21 19.54
CA ASP A 32 0.37 4.38 18.91
C ASP A 32 0.46 4.32 17.37
N VAL A 33 1.54 4.85 16.78
CA VAL A 33 1.81 4.77 15.35
C VAL A 33 2.07 3.33 14.92
N MET A 34 2.87 2.59 15.69
CA MET A 34 3.21 1.20 15.41
C MET A 34 1.98 0.29 15.51
N ASN A 35 1.17 0.45 16.54
CA ASN A 35 -0.08 -0.29 16.73
C ASN A 35 -1.05 -0.02 15.56
N GLN A 36 -1.26 1.26 15.22
CA GLN A 36 -2.12 1.62 14.09
C GLN A 36 -1.62 1.04 12.76
N LEU A 37 -0.31 0.99 12.55
CA LEU A 37 0.27 0.39 11.36
C LEU A 37 0.03 -1.13 11.34
N GLN A 38 0.22 -1.81 12.47
CA GLN A 38 0.00 -3.24 12.61
C GLN A 38 -1.46 -3.60 12.31
N ASP A 39 -2.42 -2.86 12.85
CA ASP A 39 -3.86 -3.09 12.60
C ASP A 39 -4.18 -2.99 11.11
N ILE A 40 -3.70 -1.93 10.44
CA ILE A 40 -3.94 -1.74 8.99
C ILE A 40 -3.31 -2.87 8.18
N ILE A 41 -2.11 -3.33 8.54
CA ILE A 41 -1.44 -4.41 7.83
C ILE A 41 -2.21 -5.72 8.00
N GLN A 42 -2.77 -5.99 9.18
CA GLN A 42 -3.60 -7.17 9.42
C GLN A 42 -4.91 -7.14 8.60
N GLU A 43 -5.47 -5.96 8.35
CA GLU A 43 -6.64 -5.77 7.47
C GLU A 43 -6.32 -5.88 5.97
N LEU A 44 -5.06 -5.74 5.57
CA LEU A 44 -4.63 -5.84 4.18
C LEU A 44 -4.46 -7.31 3.77
N GLU A 45 -5.60 -8.00 3.60
CA GLU A 45 -5.62 -9.36 3.09
C GLU A 45 -4.98 -9.49 1.70
N LYS A 46 -4.53 -10.71 1.36
CA LYS A 46 -3.85 -11.01 0.09
C LYS A 46 -4.62 -10.54 -1.15
N GLU A 47 -5.95 -10.71 -1.16
CA GLU A 47 -6.79 -10.29 -2.29
C GLU A 47 -6.90 -8.75 -2.38
N VAL A 48 -6.91 -8.07 -1.23
CA VAL A 48 -6.86 -6.60 -1.18
C VAL A 48 -5.52 -6.11 -1.71
N ILE A 49 -4.39 -6.69 -1.26
CA ILE A 49 -3.06 -6.34 -1.75
C ILE A 49 -2.97 -6.54 -3.26
N LYS A 50 -3.43 -7.70 -3.77
CA LYS A 50 -3.50 -7.95 -5.22
C LYS A 50 -4.30 -6.87 -5.94
N SER A 51 -5.47 -6.48 -5.42
CA SER A 51 -6.29 -5.44 -6.05
C SER A 51 -5.59 -4.08 -6.12
N ILE A 52 -4.77 -3.75 -5.11
CA ILE A 52 -4.05 -2.47 -4.99
C ILE A 52 -2.89 -2.39 -5.99
N VAL A 53 -2.10 -3.46 -6.08
CA VAL A 53 -0.87 -3.49 -6.90
C VAL A 53 -1.12 -3.85 -8.36
N ASN A 54 -2.27 -4.44 -8.66
CA ASN A 54 -2.62 -4.92 -10.00
C ASN A 54 -2.93 -3.77 -10.95
N ARG A 55 -1.91 -3.31 -11.67
CA ARG A 55 -2.00 -2.27 -12.70
C ARG A 55 -2.15 -2.85 -14.09
N ARG A 56 -2.82 -2.11 -14.97
CA ARG A 56 -3.03 -2.47 -16.38
C ARG A 56 -1.73 -2.83 -17.10
N TRP A 57 -0.66 -2.06 -16.88
CA TRP A 57 0.64 -2.30 -17.49
C TRP A 57 1.33 -3.57 -16.97
N ILE A 58 1.16 -3.92 -15.68
CA ILE A 58 1.65 -5.20 -15.14
C ILE A 58 0.92 -6.36 -15.81
N ARG A 59 -0.41 -6.28 -15.92
CA ARG A 59 -1.21 -7.28 -16.64
C ARG A 59 -0.75 -7.46 -18.09
N MET A 60 -0.59 -6.34 -18.81
CA MET A 60 -0.12 -6.36 -20.20
C MET A 60 1.28 -6.99 -20.36
N LEU A 61 2.16 -6.91 -19.36
CA LEU A 61 3.47 -7.57 -19.40
C LEU A 61 3.39 -9.10 -19.29
N PHE A 62 2.35 -9.62 -18.62
CA PHE A 62 2.13 -11.05 -18.45
C PHE A 62 1.19 -11.66 -19.49
N GLU A 63 0.27 -10.87 -20.06
CA GLU A 63 -0.69 -11.30 -21.09
C GLU A 63 -0.09 -11.28 -22.52
N ASN A 64 0.97 -10.50 -22.76
CA ASN A 64 1.69 -10.48 -24.05
C ASN A 64 2.86 -11.48 -24.10
N ARG A 65 2.85 -12.52 -23.26
CA ARG A 65 3.80 -13.63 -23.29
C ARG A 65 3.13 -14.92 -23.72
#